data_AF-A0A2T1ENP5-F1
#
_entry.id   AF-A0A2T1ENP5-F1
#
_cell.length_a   1.000
_cell.length_b   1.000
_cell.length_c   1.000
_cell.angle_alpha   90.00
_cell.angle_beta   90.00
_cell.angle_gamma   90.00
#
_symmetry.space_group_name_H-M   'P 1'
#
loop_
_entity.id
_entity.type
_entity.pdbx_description
1 polymer ?
#
loop_
_entity_poly.entity_id
_entity_poly.type
_entity_poly.pdbx_seq_one_letter_code
_entity_poly.pdbx_strand_id
1 'polypeptide(L)'
;MATAILDLEISKLPPEITVGERYSKALVLIRLHGNPIGQALLPVVGGRIVGDELRETLRNAAGDNLWKSWLYDILEWDERGPVEAMPIATVAVCTRDRPEDLQRCLEAFMRLPDDGQEYLVIDNCPASDATMELIKNYPTVRYVREDVPGSSAARNRALREAKHEFVAFTDDDAAPDPNWLRSLLQNFSDPRVMCVTGLIMPLELETEAQECFERYSPHGRGFYRRVFDGAQCNPLIVSPVGVSASMALRKSAIDFIGSFDEALGAGTPTVGG
;
A
#
# COMPACT_ATOMS: atom_id res chain seq x y z
N MET A 1 -4.92 0.23 24.93
CA MET A 1 -3.65 -0.50 25.09
C MET A 1 -3.12 -0.75 23.70
N ALA A 2 -1.83 -0.51 23.48
CA ALA A 2 -1.19 -0.64 22.17
C ALA A 2 -1.22 -2.09 21.66
N THR A 3 -1.13 -2.20 20.33
CA THR A 3 -1.05 -3.46 19.59
C THR A 3 0.25 -3.54 18.84
N ALA A 4 0.99 -4.63 19.04
CA ALA A 4 2.16 -4.90 18.24
C ALA A 4 1.72 -5.23 16.80
N ILE A 5 2.41 -4.66 15.81
CA ILE A 5 2.27 -5.09 14.42
C ILE A 5 3.35 -6.12 14.11
N LEU A 6 2.95 -7.26 13.56
CA LEU A 6 3.85 -8.34 13.15
C LEU A 6 3.58 -8.73 11.69
N ASP A 7 4.63 -9.08 10.97
CA ASP A 7 4.57 -9.63 9.62
C ASP A 7 5.28 -10.99 9.62
N LEU A 8 4.53 -12.08 9.44
CA LEU A 8 5.00 -13.44 9.66
C LEU A 8 4.77 -14.35 8.46
N GLU A 9 5.84 -15.04 8.06
CA GLU A 9 5.80 -16.14 7.10
C GLU A 9 5.34 -17.44 7.79
N ILE A 10 4.17 -17.94 7.41
CA ILE A 10 3.52 -19.09 8.05
C ILE A 10 4.34 -20.38 7.90
N SER A 11 5.14 -20.49 6.83
CA SER A 11 6.04 -21.62 6.59
C SER A 11 7.32 -21.58 7.46
N LYS A 12 7.61 -20.45 8.13
CA LYS A 12 8.85 -20.21 8.89
C LYS A 12 8.57 -19.62 10.28
N LEU A 13 7.52 -20.10 10.95
CA LEU A 13 7.13 -19.58 12.26
C LEU A 13 8.11 -20.02 13.37
N PRO A 14 8.62 -19.07 14.18
CA PRO A 14 9.39 -19.40 15.37
C PRO A 14 8.49 -20.06 16.43
N PRO A 15 9.08 -20.78 17.40
CA PRO A 15 8.31 -21.39 18.49
C PRO A 15 7.71 -20.36 19.45
N GLU A 16 8.35 -19.19 19.60
CA GLU A 16 7.87 -18.06 20.38
C GLU A 16 8.21 -16.74 19.69
N ILE A 17 7.42 -15.70 19.96
CA ILE A 17 7.66 -14.33 19.50
C ILE A 17 7.65 -13.41 20.70
N THR A 18 8.70 -12.60 20.85
CA THR A 18 8.78 -11.56 21.88
C THR A 18 8.43 -10.21 21.25
N VAL A 19 7.42 -9.52 21.81
CA VAL A 19 7.00 -8.19 21.35
C VAL A 19 7.16 -7.11 22.42
N GLY A 20 7.36 -7.51 23.67
CA GLY A 20 7.55 -6.60 24.81
C GLY A 20 6.27 -6.43 25.64
N GLU A 21 6.45 -6.14 26.93
CA GLU A 21 5.36 -6.15 27.94
C GLU A 21 4.35 -5.02 27.77
N ARG A 22 4.66 -4.00 26.97
CA ARG A 22 3.76 -2.86 26.71
C ARG A 22 2.52 -3.23 25.89
N TYR A 23 2.59 -4.33 25.14
CA TYR A 23 1.52 -4.76 24.24
C TYR A 23 0.63 -5.79 24.91
N SER A 24 -0.68 -5.61 24.75
CA SER A 24 -1.70 -6.57 25.22
C SER A 24 -2.13 -7.56 24.15
N LYS A 25 -1.88 -7.22 22.87
CA LYS A 25 -2.25 -8.00 21.70
C LYS A 25 -1.30 -7.69 20.55
N ALA A 26 -1.29 -8.55 19.53
CA ALA A 26 -0.53 -8.37 18.30
C ALA A 26 -1.44 -8.60 17.08
N LEU A 27 -1.44 -7.65 16.15
CA LEU A 27 -2.02 -7.81 14.82
C LEU A 27 -0.94 -8.38 13.90
N VAL A 28 -1.19 -9.58 13.40
CA VAL A 28 -0.26 -10.34 12.58
C VAL A 28 -0.75 -10.31 11.14
N LEU A 29 0.06 -9.79 10.21
CA LEU A 29 -0.05 -10.07 8.79
C LEU A 29 0.55 -11.45 8.52
N ILE A 30 -0.23 -12.32 7.89
CA ILE A 30 0.14 -13.72 7.61
C ILE A 30 0.56 -13.82 6.16
N ARG A 31 1.76 -14.33 5.92
CA ARG A 31 2.29 -14.59 4.58
C ARG A 31 2.49 -16.06 4.29
N LEU A 32 2.36 -16.42 3.03
CA LEU A 32 2.88 -17.66 2.47
C LEU A 32 3.75 -17.31 1.26
N HIS A 33 5.02 -17.71 1.31
CA HIS A 33 6.02 -17.42 0.28
C HIS A 33 6.10 -15.93 -0.10
N GLY A 34 5.96 -15.05 0.91
CA GLY A 34 5.98 -13.60 0.72
C GLY A 34 4.66 -12.96 0.31
N ASN A 35 3.62 -13.74 -0.02
CA ASN A 35 2.29 -13.22 -0.36
C ASN A 35 1.40 -13.09 0.88
N PRO A 36 0.74 -11.94 1.12
CA PRO A 36 -0.26 -11.81 2.18
C PRO A 36 -1.48 -12.72 1.94
N ILE A 37 -1.80 -13.57 2.91
CA ILE A 37 -2.90 -14.54 2.83
C ILE A 37 -3.93 -14.39 3.95
N GLY A 38 -3.67 -13.55 4.95
CA GLY A 38 -4.58 -13.37 6.08
C GLY A 38 -4.04 -12.41 7.12
N GLN A 39 -4.85 -12.16 8.14
CA GLN A 39 -4.42 -11.50 9.36
C GLN A 39 -5.05 -12.15 10.58
N ALA A 40 -4.37 -12.08 11.72
CA ALA A 40 -4.90 -12.55 13.01
C ALA A 40 -4.60 -11.54 14.11
N LEU A 41 -5.51 -11.46 15.09
CA LEU A 41 -5.26 -10.75 16.33
C LEU A 41 -4.96 -11.76 17.43
N LEU A 42 -3.75 -11.71 17.99
CA LEU A 42 -3.29 -12.65 19.00
C LEU A 42 -3.15 -11.95 20.36
N PRO A 43 -3.51 -12.60 21.48
CA PRO A 43 -3.20 -12.08 22.80
C PRO A 43 -1.69 -12.11 23.06
N VAL A 44 -1.19 -11.13 23.81
CA VAL A 44 0.20 -11.08 24.29
C VAL A 44 0.19 -11.28 25.80
N VAL A 45 0.92 -12.29 26.28
CA VAL A 45 1.00 -12.63 27.71
C VAL A 45 2.46 -12.54 28.15
N GLY A 46 2.74 -11.70 29.14
CA GLY A 46 4.11 -11.48 29.62
C GLY A 46 5.07 -11.00 28.51
N GLY A 47 4.57 -10.20 27.57
CA GLY A 47 5.34 -9.69 26.42
C GLY A 47 5.66 -10.73 25.34
N ARG A 48 5.04 -11.92 25.39
CA ARG A 48 5.28 -13.02 24.45
C ARG A 48 4.00 -13.53 23.82
N ILE A 49 4.17 -14.15 22.65
CA ILE A 49 3.18 -14.97 21.96
C ILE A 49 3.78 -16.38 21.88
N VAL A 50 3.12 -17.36 22.51
CA VAL A 50 3.66 -18.72 22.70
C VAL A 50 2.98 -19.73 21.76
N GLY A 51 3.74 -20.77 21.39
CA GLY A 51 3.48 -21.77 20.36
C GLY A 51 2.23 -22.67 20.48
N ASP A 52 2.17 -23.65 19.58
CA ASP A 52 1.05 -24.50 19.13
C ASP A 52 -0.26 -23.77 18.79
N GLU A 53 -0.81 -22.97 19.71
CA GLU A 53 -1.95 -22.07 19.46
C GLU A 53 -1.62 -21.01 18.41
N LEU A 54 -0.37 -20.51 18.34
CA LEU A 54 0.07 -19.58 17.29
C LEU A 54 -0.17 -20.16 15.89
N ARG A 55 0.36 -21.36 15.64
CA ARG A 55 0.27 -21.98 14.30
C ARG A 55 -1.17 -22.28 13.93
N GLU A 56 -1.93 -22.85 14.85
CA GLU A 56 -3.33 -23.18 14.61
C GLU A 56 -4.16 -21.91 14.39
N THR A 57 -3.98 -20.88 15.21
CA THR A 57 -4.69 -19.60 15.06
C THR A 57 -4.36 -18.93 13.74
N LEU A 58 -3.09 -18.89 13.34
CA LEU A 58 -2.70 -18.30 12.04
C LEU A 58 -3.25 -19.12 10.86
N ARG A 59 -3.25 -20.46 10.94
CA ARG A 59 -3.85 -21.31 9.89
C ARG A 59 -5.35 -21.11 9.80
N ASN A 60 -6.04 -21.06 10.92
CA ASN A 60 -7.49 -20.83 10.98
C ASN A 60 -7.85 -19.43 10.47
N ALA A 61 -7.06 -18.42 10.80
CA ALA A 61 -7.26 -17.05 10.36
C ALA A 61 -6.98 -16.85 8.86
N ALA A 62 -5.96 -17.52 8.31
CA ALA A 62 -5.73 -17.55 6.87
C ALA A 62 -6.86 -18.32 6.15
N GLY A 63 -7.36 -19.39 6.76
CA GLY A 63 -8.50 -20.16 6.26
C GLY A 63 -8.28 -20.66 4.83
N ASP A 64 -9.29 -20.46 3.98
CA ASP A 64 -9.26 -20.92 2.58
C ASP A 64 -8.15 -20.26 1.74
N ASN A 65 -7.66 -19.07 2.12
CA ASN A 65 -6.54 -18.42 1.42
C ASN A 65 -5.26 -19.24 1.50
N LEU A 66 -5.04 -19.93 2.62
CA LEU A 66 -3.87 -20.78 2.79
C LEU A 66 -3.89 -21.91 1.76
N TRP A 67 -5.02 -22.62 1.67
CA TRP A 67 -5.20 -23.73 0.74
C TRP A 67 -5.19 -23.26 -0.71
N LYS A 68 -5.86 -22.14 -1.01
CA LYS A 68 -5.87 -21.54 -2.35
C LYS A 68 -4.47 -21.16 -2.81
N SER A 69 -3.71 -20.45 -1.97
CA SER A 69 -2.35 -20.00 -2.29
C SER A 69 -1.40 -21.19 -2.45
N TRP A 70 -1.48 -22.17 -1.55
CA TRP A 70 -0.70 -23.40 -1.65
C TRP A 70 -1.00 -24.18 -2.94
N LEU A 71 -2.29 -24.28 -3.32
CA LEU A 71 -2.69 -24.95 -4.56
C LEU A 71 -2.19 -24.20 -5.79
N TYR A 72 -2.28 -22.87 -5.77
CA TYR A 72 -1.76 -22.02 -6.85
C TYR A 72 -0.25 -22.19 -7.03
N ASP A 73 0.51 -22.22 -5.93
CA ASP A 73 1.95 -22.45 -5.98
C ASP A 73 2.31 -23.82 -6.57
N ILE A 74 1.63 -24.89 -6.14
CA ILE A 74 1.89 -26.25 -6.64
C ILE A 74 1.54 -26.41 -8.12
N LEU A 75 0.47 -25.77 -8.56
CA LEU A 75 0.03 -25.84 -9.95
C LEU A 75 0.74 -24.83 -10.85
N GLU A 76 1.63 -23.99 -10.29
CA GLU A 76 2.21 -22.83 -10.98
C GLU A 76 1.11 -21.98 -11.64
N TRP A 77 -0.03 -21.84 -10.95
CA TRP A 77 -1.22 -21.19 -11.45
C TRP A 77 -1.23 -19.72 -11.04
N ASP A 78 -1.43 -18.83 -12.02
CA ASP A 78 -1.82 -17.44 -11.79
C ASP A 78 -3.21 -17.15 -12.36
N GLU A 79 -4.14 -16.70 -11.51
CA GLU A 79 -5.51 -16.34 -11.92
C GLU A 79 -5.58 -15.12 -12.84
N ARG A 80 -4.48 -14.35 -12.95
CA ARG A 80 -4.31 -13.24 -13.89
C ARG A 80 -3.94 -13.73 -15.29
N GLY A 81 -3.46 -14.97 -15.42
CA GLY A 81 -2.84 -15.49 -16.64
C GLY A 81 -1.36 -15.12 -16.74
N PRO A 82 -0.69 -15.52 -17.84
CA PRO A 82 0.73 -15.28 -18.03
C PRO A 82 1.03 -13.78 -18.19
N VAL A 83 2.08 -13.31 -17.51
CA VAL A 83 2.64 -11.97 -17.70
C VAL A 83 3.79 -12.09 -18.69
N GLU A 84 3.58 -11.67 -19.95
CA GLU A 84 4.63 -11.72 -20.98
C GLU A 84 5.82 -10.81 -20.66
N ALA A 85 5.55 -9.61 -20.15
CA ALA A 85 6.54 -8.67 -19.66
C ALA A 85 5.95 -7.84 -18.52
N MET A 86 6.72 -7.65 -17.45
CA MET A 86 6.30 -6.79 -16.34
C MET A 86 6.29 -5.33 -16.81
N PRO A 87 5.17 -4.59 -16.65
CA PRO A 87 5.16 -3.17 -16.96
C PRO A 87 6.13 -2.39 -16.07
N ILE A 88 6.63 -1.27 -16.58
CA ILE A 88 7.43 -0.30 -15.81
C ILE A 88 6.53 0.89 -15.45
N ALA A 89 6.71 1.45 -14.27
CA ALA A 89 5.91 2.57 -13.78
C ALA A 89 6.76 3.74 -13.26
N THR A 90 6.12 4.90 -13.16
CA THR A 90 6.56 5.98 -12.28
C THR A 90 5.89 5.77 -10.92
N VAL A 91 6.68 5.56 -9.87
CA VAL A 91 6.24 5.57 -8.48
C VAL A 91 6.24 7.02 -7.99
N ALA A 92 5.07 7.55 -7.70
CA ALA A 92 4.86 8.91 -7.29
C ALA A 92 4.40 9.00 -5.82
N VAL A 93 5.04 9.87 -5.05
CA VAL A 93 4.60 10.27 -3.71
C VAL A 93 4.35 11.77 -3.69
N CYS A 94 3.21 12.17 -3.15
CA CYS A 94 2.86 13.58 -2.97
C CYS A 94 2.98 13.90 -1.49
N THR A 95 3.70 14.96 -1.16
CA THR A 95 4.00 15.34 0.22
C THR A 95 3.82 16.83 0.43
N ARG A 96 3.64 17.25 1.68
CA ARG A 96 3.62 18.66 2.07
C ARG A 96 4.07 18.81 3.51
N ASP A 97 5.21 19.46 3.70
CA ASP A 97 5.73 19.82 5.03
C ASP A 97 5.86 18.63 6.01
N ARG A 98 6.21 17.43 5.49
CA ARG A 98 6.38 16.17 6.24
C ARG A 98 7.69 15.43 5.89
N PRO A 99 8.86 16.07 6.03
CA PRO A 99 10.11 15.45 5.60
C PRO A 99 10.44 14.16 6.36
N GLU A 100 10.10 14.03 7.64
CA GLU A 100 10.40 12.83 8.42
C GLU A 100 9.58 11.61 7.99
N ASP A 101 8.32 11.80 7.62
CA ASP A 101 7.46 10.73 7.09
C ASP A 101 7.95 10.33 5.70
N LEU A 102 8.16 11.33 4.84
CA LEU A 102 8.67 11.11 3.49
C LEU A 102 10.00 10.35 3.51
N GLN A 103 10.91 10.66 4.43
CA GLN A 103 12.18 9.94 4.55
C GLN A 103 11.95 8.44 4.75
N ARG A 104 11.03 8.04 5.62
CA ARG A 104 10.71 6.62 5.85
C ARG A 104 10.10 5.96 4.62
N CYS A 105 9.24 6.69 3.90
CA CYS A 105 8.67 6.23 2.64
C CYS A 105 9.75 6.02 1.55
N LEU A 106 10.69 6.96 1.42
CA LEU A 106 11.82 6.85 0.50
C LEU A 106 12.77 5.69 0.86
N GLU A 107 13.03 5.46 2.15
CA GLU A 107 13.80 4.29 2.60
C GLU A 107 13.13 2.97 2.19
N ALA A 108 11.79 2.90 2.20
CA ALA A 108 11.05 1.76 1.69
C ALA A 108 11.13 1.66 0.15
N PHE A 109 11.09 2.78 -0.59
CA PHE A 109 11.28 2.77 -2.05
C PHE A 109 12.64 2.18 -2.43
N MET A 110 13.70 2.51 -1.70
CA MET A 110 15.05 2.01 -1.97
C MET A 110 15.20 0.50 -1.72
N ARG A 111 14.20 -0.16 -1.12
CA ARG A 111 14.15 -1.62 -0.92
C ARG A 111 13.32 -2.34 -1.98
N LEU A 112 12.61 -1.61 -2.84
CA LEU A 112 11.90 -2.21 -3.96
C LEU A 112 12.93 -2.78 -4.97
N PRO A 113 12.63 -3.93 -5.60
CA PRO A 113 13.42 -4.44 -6.71
C PRO A 113 13.54 -3.39 -7.82
N ASP A 114 14.73 -3.18 -8.37
CA ASP A 114 14.94 -2.27 -9.49
C ASP A 114 14.59 -2.96 -10.82
N ASP A 115 13.40 -2.65 -11.34
CA ASP A 115 12.89 -3.08 -12.64
C ASP A 115 12.90 -1.93 -13.66
N GLY A 116 13.63 -0.86 -13.39
CA GLY A 116 13.70 0.34 -14.24
C GLY A 116 12.61 1.38 -13.97
N GLN A 117 11.87 1.26 -12.87
CA GLN A 117 10.87 2.24 -12.45
C GLN A 117 11.49 3.62 -12.16
N GLU A 118 10.69 4.66 -12.34
CA GLU A 118 11.04 6.02 -11.92
C GLU A 118 10.49 6.30 -10.51
N TYR A 119 11.26 6.99 -9.67
CA TYR A 119 10.76 7.57 -8.41
C TYR A 119 10.55 9.07 -8.56
N LEU A 120 9.36 9.55 -8.19
CA LEU A 120 8.94 10.94 -8.33
C LEU A 120 8.33 11.45 -7.02
N VAL A 121 8.89 12.53 -6.49
CA VAL A 121 8.34 13.25 -5.34
C VAL A 121 7.71 14.54 -5.85
N ILE A 122 6.43 14.74 -5.53
CA ILE A 122 5.73 16.01 -5.72
C ILE A 122 5.64 16.71 -4.36
N ASP A 123 6.36 17.82 -4.22
CA ASP A 123 6.29 18.67 -3.01
C ASP A 123 5.21 19.74 -3.20
N ASN A 124 4.11 19.61 -2.46
CA ASN A 124 2.86 20.31 -2.71
C ASN A 124 2.70 21.54 -1.82
N CYS A 125 2.87 22.72 -2.41
CA CYS A 125 2.76 24.03 -1.77
C CYS A 125 3.53 24.07 -0.43
N PRO A 126 4.83 23.72 -0.42
CA PRO A 126 5.62 23.64 0.80
C PRO A 126 5.80 25.02 1.43
N ALA A 127 5.79 25.07 2.76
CA ALA A 127 6.08 26.28 3.53
C ALA A 127 7.60 26.51 3.72
N SER A 128 8.43 25.49 3.45
CA SER A 128 9.88 25.54 3.61
C SER A 128 10.59 24.69 2.54
N ASP A 129 11.91 24.81 2.47
CA ASP A 129 12.74 24.01 1.56
C ASP A 129 13.13 22.63 2.14
N ALA A 130 12.57 22.23 3.29
CA ALA A 130 12.99 21.02 4.01
C ALA A 130 12.87 19.74 3.16
N THR A 131 11.78 19.57 2.41
CA THR A 131 11.58 18.45 1.49
C THR A 131 12.67 18.46 0.40
N MET A 132 12.93 19.60 -0.22
CA MET A 132 13.95 19.74 -1.26
C MET A 132 15.35 19.38 -0.74
N GLU A 133 15.70 19.80 0.47
CA GLU A 133 16.96 19.45 1.11
C GLU A 133 17.06 17.95 1.40
N LEU A 134 15.97 17.32 1.87
CA LEU A 134 15.90 15.88 2.08
C LEU A 134 16.17 15.09 0.80
N ILE A 135 15.57 15.49 -0.34
CA ILE A 135 15.72 14.77 -1.62
C ILE A 135 17.16 14.76 -2.13
N LYS A 136 18.03 15.70 -1.72
CA LYS A 136 19.45 15.69 -2.12
C LYS A 136 20.18 14.40 -1.68
N ASN A 137 19.68 13.71 -0.65
CA ASN A 137 20.21 12.43 -0.20
C ASN A 137 19.76 11.22 -1.05
N TYR A 138 18.82 11.43 -1.99
CA TYR A 138 18.21 10.41 -2.83
C TYR A 138 18.38 10.74 -4.32
N PRO A 139 19.58 10.60 -4.89
CA PRO A 139 19.90 11.06 -6.24
C PRO A 139 19.13 10.35 -7.36
N THR A 140 18.55 9.18 -7.08
CA THR A 140 17.70 8.41 -8.00
C THR A 140 16.24 8.89 -8.01
N VAL A 141 15.86 9.79 -7.10
CA VAL A 141 14.50 10.31 -6.94
C VAL A 141 14.39 11.67 -7.60
N ARG A 142 13.43 11.83 -8.50
CA ARG A 142 13.13 13.11 -9.14
C ARG A 142 12.22 13.94 -8.24
N TYR A 143 12.59 15.19 -8.01
CA TYR A 143 11.81 16.15 -7.25
C TYR A 143 11.11 17.14 -8.20
N VAL A 144 9.82 17.39 -7.95
CA VAL A 144 9.05 18.43 -8.62
C VAL A 144 8.22 19.19 -7.58
N ARG A 145 8.28 20.51 -7.63
CA ARG A 145 7.43 21.38 -6.82
C ARG A 145 6.10 21.65 -7.53
N GLU A 146 5.01 21.58 -6.79
CA GLU A 146 3.66 21.99 -7.21
C GLU A 146 3.21 23.14 -6.31
N ASP A 147 2.96 24.32 -6.87
CA ASP A 147 2.61 25.52 -6.09
C ASP A 147 1.11 25.59 -5.77
N VAL A 148 0.26 24.86 -6.49
CA VAL A 148 -1.19 24.80 -6.21
C VAL A 148 -1.46 23.84 -5.05
N PRO A 149 -2.01 24.30 -3.92
CA PRO A 149 -2.26 23.42 -2.78
C PRO A 149 -3.37 22.41 -3.08
N GLY A 150 -3.21 21.19 -2.58
CA GLY A 150 -4.23 20.14 -2.64
C GLY A 150 -3.67 18.83 -3.18
N SER A 151 -4.06 17.72 -2.55
CA SER A 151 -3.62 16.38 -2.95
C SER A 151 -3.96 16.03 -4.40
N SER A 152 -5.11 16.47 -4.91
CA SER A 152 -5.49 16.29 -6.31
C SER A 152 -4.60 17.08 -7.28
N ALA A 153 -4.23 18.32 -6.95
CA ALA A 153 -3.30 19.11 -7.76
C ALA A 153 -1.91 18.45 -7.82
N ALA A 154 -1.43 17.94 -6.69
CA ALA A 154 -0.17 17.20 -6.62
C ALA A 154 -0.21 15.91 -7.46
N ARG A 155 -1.29 15.12 -7.38
CA ARG A 155 -1.47 13.91 -8.19
C ARG A 155 -1.57 14.24 -9.68
N ASN A 156 -2.29 15.30 -10.06
CA ASN A 156 -2.34 15.78 -11.45
C ASN A 156 -0.96 16.21 -11.93
N ARG A 157 -0.14 16.84 -11.07
CA ARG A 157 1.24 17.15 -11.40
C ARG A 157 2.07 15.89 -11.61
N ALA A 158 1.96 14.90 -10.74
CA ALA A 158 2.63 13.60 -10.92
C ALA A 158 2.27 12.93 -12.24
N LEU A 159 0.98 12.92 -12.62
CA LEU A 159 0.52 12.34 -13.89
C LEU A 159 1.14 13.04 -15.12
N ARG A 160 1.24 14.37 -15.08
CA ARG A 160 1.88 15.16 -16.16
C ARG A 160 3.38 14.90 -16.26
N GLU A 161 4.04 14.78 -15.12
CA GLU A 161 5.50 14.62 -15.05
C GLU A 161 5.95 13.18 -15.29
N ALA A 162 5.13 12.18 -14.97
CA ALA A 162 5.48 10.76 -15.05
C ALA A 162 5.98 10.35 -16.44
N LYS A 163 7.12 9.66 -16.48
CA LYS A 163 7.76 9.18 -17.71
C LYS A 163 7.11 7.93 -18.28
N HIS A 164 6.52 7.09 -17.44
CA HIS A 164 5.94 5.81 -17.84
C HIS A 164 4.43 5.91 -18.07
N GLU A 165 3.88 4.93 -18.80
CA GLU A 165 2.43 4.81 -19.00
C GLU A 165 1.70 4.52 -17.69
N PHE A 166 2.32 3.76 -16.79
CA PHE A 166 1.74 3.42 -15.49
C PHE A 166 2.29 4.34 -14.41
N VAL A 167 1.40 4.81 -13.53
CA VAL A 167 1.77 5.64 -12.37
C VAL A 167 1.25 4.97 -11.12
N ALA A 168 2.15 4.61 -10.22
CA ALA A 168 1.84 4.03 -8.91
C ALA A 168 1.96 5.11 -7.84
N PHE A 169 0.87 5.37 -7.12
CA PHE A 169 0.78 6.31 -6.01
C PHE A 169 0.87 5.59 -4.66
N THR A 170 1.60 6.22 -3.75
CA THR A 170 1.60 5.91 -2.33
C THR A 170 1.70 7.20 -1.53
N ASP A 171 1.26 7.15 -0.28
CA ASP A 171 1.32 8.31 0.63
C ASP A 171 2.72 8.44 1.27
N ASP A 172 3.04 9.64 1.77
CA ASP A 172 4.36 9.95 2.34
C ASP A 172 4.59 9.34 3.73
N ASP A 173 3.54 8.89 4.40
CA ASP A 173 3.56 8.16 5.67
C ASP A 173 3.43 6.64 5.52
N ALA A 174 3.45 6.13 4.29
CA ALA A 174 3.40 4.71 3.98
C ALA A 174 4.79 4.09 3.78
N ALA A 175 4.88 2.76 3.97
CA ALA A 175 6.08 1.98 3.69
C ALA A 175 5.73 0.84 2.72
N PRO A 176 5.96 1.00 1.40
CA PRO A 176 5.66 -0.05 0.43
C PRO A 176 6.39 -1.36 0.71
N ASP A 177 5.64 -2.47 0.59
CA ASP A 177 6.17 -3.83 0.62
C ASP A 177 7.14 -4.07 -0.55
N PRO A 178 8.22 -4.86 -0.40
CA PRO A 178 9.13 -5.17 -1.51
C PRO A 178 8.45 -5.72 -2.77
N ASN A 179 7.32 -6.43 -2.63
CA ASN A 179 6.54 -6.95 -3.75
C ASN A 179 5.41 -6.01 -4.19
N TRP A 180 5.21 -4.86 -3.54
CA TRP A 180 4.08 -3.95 -3.77
C TRP A 180 3.95 -3.53 -5.24
N LEU A 181 5.01 -2.97 -5.83
CA LEU A 181 4.96 -2.41 -7.17
C LEU A 181 4.67 -3.50 -8.21
N ARG A 182 5.47 -4.58 -8.21
CA ARG A 182 5.23 -5.75 -9.08
C ARG A 182 3.82 -6.31 -8.90
N SER A 183 3.33 -6.33 -7.65
CA SER A 183 2.01 -6.86 -7.34
C SER A 183 0.87 -6.03 -7.95
N LEU A 184 1.03 -4.72 -8.00
CA LEU A 184 0.13 -3.83 -8.72
C LEU A 184 0.27 -4.03 -10.24
N LEU A 185 1.51 -3.95 -10.74
CA LEU A 185 1.78 -3.84 -12.19
C LEU A 185 1.41 -5.09 -12.98
N GLN A 186 1.58 -6.29 -12.42
CA GLN A 186 1.19 -7.54 -13.08
C GLN A 186 -0.30 -7.59 -13.50
N ASN A 187 -1.18 -6.84 -12.84
CA ASN A 187 -2.60 -6.80 -13.20
C ASN A 187 -2.87 -6.04 -14.51
N PHE A 188 -1.94 -5.19 -14.97
CA PHE A 188 -2.07 -4.48 -16.25
C PHE A 188 -1.67 -5.33 -17.46
N SER A 189 -1.27 -6.59 -17.25
CA SER A 189 -1.19 -7.60 -18.32
C SER A 189 -2.54 -7.78 -19.02
N ASP A 190 -3.64 -7.59 -18.30
CA ASP A 190 -4.96 -7.41 -18.90
C ASP A 190 -5.10 -5.95 -19.40
N PRO A 191 -5.20 -5.72 -20.73
CA PRO A 191 -5.29 -4.37 -21.29
C PRO A 191 -6.57 -3.62 -20.88
N ARG A 192 -7.56 -4.31 -20.33
CA ARG A 192 -8.82 -3.71 -19.84
C ARG A 192 -8.66 -3.08 -18.46
N VAL A 193 -7.60 -3.43 -17.72
CA VAL A 193 -7.35 -2.88 -16.39
C VAL A 193 -6.83 -1.45 -16.51
N MET A 194 -7.54 -0.52 -15.87
CA MET A 194 -7.23 0.91 -15.86
C MET A 194 -6.70 1.40 -14.52
N CYS A 195 -7.09 0.72 -13.44
CA CYS A 195 -6.71 1.04 -12.07
C CYS A 195 -6.55 -0.25 -11.27
N VAL A 196 -5.57 -0.27 -10.37
CA VAL A 196 -5.33 -1.34 -9.40
C VAL A 196 -5.08 -0.70 -8.05
N THR A 197 -5.75 -1.16 -7.01
CA THR A 197 -5.48 -0.77 -5.62
C THR A 197 -4.85 -1.94 -4.87
N GLY A 198 -3.99 -1.64 -3.90
CA GLY A 198 -3.27 -2.64 -3.11
C GLY A 198 -3.85 -2.83 -1.71
N LEU A 199 -3.42 -3.93 -1.07
CA LEU A 199 -3.64 -4.14 0.35
C LEU A 199 -2.89 -3.07 1.15
N ILE A 200 -3.56 -2.47 2.13
CA ILE A 200 -2.97 -1.52 3.08
C ILE A 200 -3.19 -2.09 4.48
N MET A 201 -2.11 -2.16 5.24
CA MET A 201 -2.06 -2.62 6.63
C MET A 201 -1.53 -1.49 7.52
N PRO A 202 -1.94 -1.40 8.80
CA PRO A 202 -1.38 -0.43 9.72
C PRO A 202 0.11 -0.70 9.95
N LEU A 203 0.93 0.35 9.87
CA LEU A 203 2.36 0.27 10.22
C LEU A 203 2.56 0.19 11.74
N GLU A 204 1.69 0.85 12.50
CA GLU A 204 1.72 0.91 13.95
C GLU A 204 0.31 1.09 14.55
N LEU A 205 0.14 0.65 15.79
CA LEU A 205 -1.09 0.78 16.58
C LEU A 205 -0.74 1.13 18.04
N GLU A 206 -0.13 2.30 18.23
CA GLU A 206 0.41 2.77 19.51
C GLU A 206 -0.58 3.66 20.28
N THR A 207 -1.48 4.33 19.57
CA THR A 207 -2.44 5.28 20.13
C THR A 207 -3.88 4.77 20.06
N GLU A 208 -4.74 5.32 20.91
CA GLU A 208 -6.18 5.01 20.88
C GLU A 208 -6.84 5.43 19.56
N ALA A 209 -6.37 6.52 18.94
CA ALA A 209 -6.88 6.97 17.65
C ALA A 209 -6.58 5.96 16.53
N GLN A 210 -5.35 5.43 16.48
CA GLN A 210 -4.95 4.39 15.53
C GLN A 210 -5.76 3.10 15.74
N GLU A 211 -5.93 2.67 17.00
CA GLU A 211 -6.75 1.51 17.35
C GLU A 211 -8.22 1.66 16.94
N CYS A 212 -8.80 2.86 17.15
CA CYS A 212 -10.16 3.15 16.73
C CYS A 212 -10.29 3.15 15.21
N PHE A 213 -9.33 3.76 14.51
CA PHE A 213 -9.32 3.79 13.05
C PHE A 213 -9.29 2.39 12.45
N GLU A 214 -8.35 1.55 12.88
CA GLU A 214 -8.22 0.17 12.37
C GLU A 214 -9.45 -0.68 12.70
N ARG A 215 -10.13 -0.43 13.84
CA ARG A 215 -11.34 -1.17 14.21
C ARG A 215 -12.56 -0.79 13.38
N TYR A 216 -12.76 0.49 13.11
CA TYR A 216 -14.02 1.00 12.58
C TYR A 216 -13.97 1.42 11.11
N SER A 217 -12.80 1.82 10.62
CA SER A 217 -12.61 2.27 9.24
C SER A 217 -11.25 1.84 8.66
N PRO A 218 -10.87 0.55 8.77
CA PRO A 218 -9.58 0.09 8.26
C PRO A 218 -9.47 0.32 6.75
N HIS A 219 -8.23 0.49 6.27
CA HIS A 219 -7.97 0.57 4.82
C HIS A 219 -7.94 -0.82 4.15
N GLY A 220 -7.67 -1.89 4.90
CA GLY A 220 -7.67 -3.25 4.38
C GLY A 220 -8.99 -3.64 3.71
N ARG A 221 -8.90 -4.32 2.56
CA ARG A 221 -10.06 -4.82 1.78
C ARG A 221 -10.09 -6.34 1.65
N GLY A 222 -9.33 -7.02 2.51
CA GLY A 222 -9.16 -8.47 2.51
C GLY A 222 -8.01 -8.93 1.61
N PHE A 223 -7.84 -10.24 1.56
CA PHE A 223 -6.69 -10.92 0.95
C PHE A 223 -7.01 -11.60 -0.38
N TYR A 224 -8.20 -11.33 -0.93
CA TYR A 224 -8.63 -11.87 -2.20
C TYR A 224 -8.58 -10.80 -3.28
N ARG A 225 -8.07 -11.16 -4.46
CA ARG A 225 -8.21 -10.33 -5.65
C ARG A 225 -9.70 -10.15 -5.97
N ARG A 226 -10.09 -8.89 -6.23
CA ARG A 226 -11.42 -8.53 -6.70
C ARG A 226 -11.26 -7.71 -7.98
N VAL A 227 -12.13 -7.98 -8.95
CA VAL A 227 -12.19 -7.22 -10.20
C VAL A 227 -13.48 -6.43 -10.16
N PHE A 228 -13.38 -5.12 -10.41
CA PHE A 228 -14.52 -4.23 -10.46
C PHE A 228 -14.71 -3.76 -11.90
N ASP A 229 -15.96 -3.73 -12.35
CA ASP A 229 -16.37 -3.20 -13.64
C ASP A 229 -17.67 -2.39 -13.46
N GLY A 230 -18.23 -1.89 -14.57
CA GLY A 230 -19.48 -1.11 -14.55
C GLY A 230 -20.71 -1.89 -14.06
N ALA A 231 -20.64 -3.22 -13.95
CA ALA A 231 -21.71 -4.04 -13.39
C ALA A 231 -21.53 -4.33 -11.89
N GLN A 232 -20.28 -4.34 -11.41
CA GLN A 232 -19.93 -4.74 -10.05
C GLN A 232 -19.54 -3.57 -9.13
N CYS A 233 -19.45 -2.35 -9.65
CA CYS A 233 -19.15 -1.16 -8.87
C CYS A 233 -20.32 -0.16 -8.89
N ASN A 234 -20.84 0.20 -7.72
CA ASN A 234 -21.70 1.36 -7.60
C ASN A 234 -20.82 2.63 -7.67
N PRO A 235 -21.03 3.54 -8.64
CA PRO A 235 -20.16 4.72 -8.81
C PRO A 235 -20.22 5.69 -7.61
N LEU A 236 -21.22 5.56 -6.74
CA LEU A 236 -21.36 6.35 -5.52
C LEU A 236 -20.74 5.69 -4.28
N ILE A 237 -20.31 4.43 -4.39
CA ILE A 237 -19.72 3.66 -3.28
C ILE A 237 -18.40 3.05 -3.76
N VAL A 238 -17.36 3.87 -3.77
CA VAL A 238 -16.03 3.49 -4.26
C VAL A 238 -15.14 2.86 -3.18
N SER A 239 -15.54 2.93 -1.91
CA SER A 239 -14.75 2.40 -0.80
C SER A 239 -14.36 0.93 -0.93
N PRO A 240 -15.16 0.03 -1.55
CA PRO A 240 -14.75 -1.37 -1.74
C PRO A 240 -13.61 -1.54 -2.76
N VAL A 241 -13.41 -0.57 -3.66
CA VAL A 241 -12.33 -0.63 -4.67
C VAL A 241 -10.99 -0.48 -3.98
N GLY A 242 -10.83 0.47 -3.06
CA GLY A 242 -9.60 0.66 -2.30
C GLY A 242 -9.37 2.11 -1.93
N VAL A 243 -8.12 2.42 -1.59
CA VAL A 243 -7.69 3.76 -1.14
C VAL A 243 -6.49 4.18 -1.97
N SER A 244 -6.40 5.47 -2.30
CA SER A 244 -5.35 6.03 -3.16
C SER A 244 -3.93 5.92 -2.58
N ALA A 245 -3.80 5.61 -1.28
CA ALA A 245 -2.53 5.37 -0.60
C ALA A 245 -1.77 4.14 -1.13
N SER A 246 -2.45 3.26 -1.89
CA SER A 246 -1.84 2.13 -2.58
C SER A 246 -2.61 1.91 -3.87
N MET A 247 -2.20 2.59 -4.93
CA MET A 247 -2.92 2.63 -6.19
C MET A 247 -1.97 2.70 -7.37
N ALA A 248 -2.25 2.01 -8.47
CA ALA A 248 -1.61 2.24 -9.75
C ALA A 248 -2.67 2.52 -10.82
N LEU A 249 -2.35 3.43 -11.74
CA LEU A 249 -3.21 3.87 -12.82
C LEU A 249 -2.49 3.72 -14.16
N ARG A 250 -3.24 3.36 -15.19
CA ARG A 250 -2.83 3.58 -16.58
C ARG A 250 -3.11 5.04 -16.93
N LYS A 251 -2.11 5.80 -17.38
CA LYS A 251 -2.27 7.24 -17.69
C LYS A 251 -3.38 7.51 -18.70
N SER A 252 -3.55 6.63 -19.70
CA SER A 252 -4.61 6.76 -20.69
C SER A 252 -6.02 6.75 -20.09
N ALA A 253 -6.21 6.28 -18.85
CA ALA A 253 -7.49 6.38 -18.15
C ALA A 253 -7.99 7.84 -18.10
N ILE A 254 -7.08 8.80 -17.93
CA ILE A 254 -7.39 10.23 -17.82
C ILE A 254 -8.08 10.75 -19.09
N ASP A 255 -7.74 10.21 -20.26
CA ASP A 255 -8.35 10.60 -21.52
C ASP A 255 -9.85 10.26 -21.59
N PHE A 256 -10.31 9.30 -20.77
CA PHE A 256 -11.69 8.85 -20.74
C PHE A 256 -12.49 9.45 -19.58
N ILE A 257 -11.88 9.59 -18.40
CA ILE A 257 -12.58 9.99 -17.16
C ILE A 257 -12.18 11.38 -16.63
N GLY A 258 -11.17 12.00 -17.23
CA GLY A 258 -10.58 13.24 -16.74
C GLY A 258 -9.56 13.04 -15.62
N SER A 259 -8.91 14.14 -15.25
CA SER A 259 -7.95 14.21 -14.15
C SER A 259 -8.64 14.23 -12.79
N PHE A 260 -7.88 14.18 -11.69
CA PHE A 260 -8.44 14.40 -10.36
C PHE A 260 -9.01 15.82 -10.25
N ASP A 261 -10.22 15.96 -9.71
CA ASP A 261 -10.83 17.27 -9.47
C ASP A 261 -10.08 18.00 -8.36
N GLU A 262 -9.44 19.12 -8.69
CA GLU A 262 -8.63 19.93 -7.79
C GLU A 262 -9.45 20.64 -6.69
N ALA A 263 -10.78 20.64 -6.79
CA ALA A 263 -11.67 21.10 -5.73
C ALA A 263 -11.86 20.08 -4.58
N LEU A 264 -11.45 18.82 -4.80
CA LEU A 264 -11.59 17.72 -3.85
C LEU A 264 -10.22 17.32 -3.27
N GLY A 265 -10.25 16.67 -2.10
CA GLY A 265 -9.06 16.11 -1.47
C GLY A 265 -8.45 17.00 -0.39
N ALA A 266 -7.58 16.40 0.43
CA ALA A 266 -6.90 17.09 1.51
C ALA A 266 -6.12 18.31 0.98
N GLY A 267 -6.13 19.40 1.75
CA GLY A 267 -5.49 20.66 1.38
C GLY A 267 -6.35 21.63 0.55
N THR A 268 -7.58 21.24 0.19
CA THR A 268 -8.56 22.12 -0.45
C THR A 268 -9.48 22.79 0.59
N PRO A 269 -10.16 23.91 0.25
CA PRO A 269 -11.13 24.56 1.16
C PRO A 269 -12.30 23.66 1.57
N THR A 270 -12.59 22.59 0.81
CA THR A 270 -13.65 21.64 1.15
C THR A 270 -13.25 20.70 2.29
N VAL A 271 -11.94 20.64 2.62
CA VAL A 271 -11.35 19.78 3.67
C VAL A 271 -11.75 18.31 3.52
N GLY A 272 -12.22 17.91 2.32
CA GLY A 272 -12.69 16.57 2.05
C GLY A 272 -11.53 15.65 1.74
N GLY A 273 -11.49 14.47 2.34
CA GLY A 273 -10.54 13.39 2.09
C GLY A 273 -11.21 12.07 2.41
#